data_AF-A0A0F6I910-F1
#
_entry.id   AF-A0A0F6I910-F1
#
_cell.length_a   1.000
_cell.length_b   1.000
_cell.length_c   1.000
_cell.angle_alpha   90.00
_cell.angle_beta   90.00
_cell.angle_gamma   90.00
#
_symmetry.space_group_name_H-M   'P 1'
#
loop_
_entity.id
_entity.type
_entity.pdbx_description
1 polymer ?
#
loop_
_entity_poly.entity_id
_entity_poly.type
_entity_poly.pdbx_seq_one_letter_code
_entity_poly.pdbx_strand_id
1 'polypeptide(L)'
;MSHKFQVNLRGIINLLSEHLYSGPQVFVRELLQNGVDAIQARSYLEPENEGEIHLEIIPGKDGTPPTLIFTDNGVGLVESEIHEFLATIGQSSKRGEFQSPKG
;
A
#
# COMPACT_ATOMS: atom_id res chain seq x y z
N MET A 1 3.45 -11.84 -26.26
CA MET A 1 2.23 -12.38 -25.61
C MET A 1 1.99 -11.57 -24.34
N SER A 2 0.88 -10.82 -24.28
CA SER A 2 0.54 -9.97 -23.13
C SER A 2 -0.39 -10.76 -22.19
N HIS A 3 0.17 -11.39 -21.15
CA HIS A 3 -0.65 -11.88 -20.04
C HIS A 3 -1.01 -10.67 -19.17
N LYS A 4 -2.15 -10.02 -19.49
CA LYS A 4 -2.78 -9.07 -18.57
C LYS A 4 -3.31 -9.87 -17.37
N PHE A 5 -2.45 -10.07 -16.38
CA PHE A 5 -2.88 -10.44 -15.05
C PHE A 5 -3.72 -9.26 -14.54
N GLN A 6 -5.04 -9.34 -14.69
CA GLN A 6 -5.96 -8.43 -14.01
C GLN A 6 -5.93 -8.81 -12.54
N VAL A 7 -4.97 -8.22 -11.82
CA VAL A 7 -4.97 -8.27 -10.36
C VAL A 7 -6.25 -7.58 -9.90
N ASN A 8 -7.11 -8.30 -9.19
CA ASN A 8 -8.29 -7.70 -8.55
C ASN A 8 -7.82 -6.87 -7.35
N LEU A 9 -7.30 -5.68 -7.65
CA LEU A 9 -6.77 -4.74 -6.67
C LEU A 9 -7.81 -4.41 -5.59
N ARG A 10 -9.09 -4.35 -5.98
CA ARG A 10 -10.20 -4.09 -5.06
C ARG A 10 -10.39 -5.23 -4.04
N GLY A 11 -10.29 -6.49 -4.48
CA GLY A 11 -10.36 -7.65 -3.60
C GLY A 11 -9.20 -7.71 -2.60
N ILE A 12 -7.99 -7.35 -3.04
CA ILE A 12 -6.81 -7.26 -2.18
C ILE A 12 -6.98 -6.15 -1.13
N ILE A 13 -7.41 -4.96 -1.54
CA ILE A 13 -7.64 -3.83 -0.64
C ILE A 13 -8.68 -4.20 0.43
N ASN A 14 -9.78 -4.87 0.03
CA ASN A 14 -10.81 -5.31 0.97
C ASN A 14 -10.28 -6.34 1.98
N LEU A 15 -9.49 -7.33 1.54
CA LEU A 15 -8.91 -8.35 2.40
C LEU A 15 -7.95 -7.76 3.45
N LEU A 16 -7.08 -6.84 3.03
CA LEU A 16 -6.16 -6.13 3.92
C LEU A 16 -6.92 -5.24 4.92
N SER A 17 -8.02 -4.63 4.48
CA SER A 17 -8.82 -3.73 5.32
C SER A 17 -9.57 -4.44 6.45
N GLU A 18 -10.08 -5.66 6.20
CA GLU A 18 -10.88 -6.39 7.20
C GLU A 18 -10.02 -7.07 8.30
N HIS A 19 -8.75 -7.36 8.06
CA HIS A 19 -7.94 -8.23 8.93
C HIS A 19 -6.69 -7.59 9.54
N LEU A 20 -6.24 -6.42 9.09
CA LEU A 20 -4.94 -5.85 9.54
C LEU A 20 -5.04 -4.68 10.52
N TYR A 21 -6.20 -4.04 10.67
CA TYR A 21 -6.30 -2.81 11.45
C TYR A 21 -7.38 -2.91 12.52
N SER A 22 -6.97 -3.26 13.75
CA SER A 22 -7.82 -3.20 14.95
C SER A 22 -8.22 -1.76 15.36
N GLY A 23 -7.79 -0.75 14.60
CA GLY A 23 -8.24 0.64 14.73
C GLY A 23 -7.54 1.60 13.76
N PRO A 24 -8.11 2.81 13.55
CA PRO A 24 -7.60 3.80 12.60
C PRO A 24 -6.20 4.34 12.94
N GLN A 25 -5.69 4.09 14.13
CA GLN A 25 -4.38 4.58 14.56
C GLN A 25 -3.23 3.72 14.01
N VAL A 26 -3.53 2.45 13.72
CA VAL A 26 -2.55 1.48 13.23
C VAL A 26 -2.19 1.79 11.78
N PHE A 27 -3.17 2.11 10.91
CA PHE A 27 -2.85 2.40 9.50
C PHE A 27 -1.96 3.63 9.33
N VAL A 28 -2.19 4.69 10.13
CA VAL A 28 -1.38 5.91 10.08
C VAL A 28 0.06 5.60 10.45
N ARG A 29 0.26 4.77 11.49
CA ARG A 29 1.59 4.34 11.90
C ARG A 29 2.30 3.57 10.79
N GLU A 30 1.61 2.63 10.13
CA GLU A 30 2.21 1.86 9.04
C GLU A 30 2.57 2.74 7.84
N LEU A 31 1.72 3.72 7.48
CA LEU A 31 2.05 4.69 6.42
C LEU A 31 3.26 5.55 6.77
N LEU A 32 3.35 6.03 8.02
CA LEU A 32 4.51 6.77 8.50
C LEU A 32 5.79 5.92 8.44
N GLN A 33 5.72 4.67 8.89
CA GLN A 33 6.86 3.76 8.85
C GLN A 33 7.33 3.53 7.41
N ASN A 34 6.41 3.27 6.48
CA ASN A 34 6.74 3.10 5.06
C ASN A 34 7.44 4.33 4.47
N GLY A 35 6.95 5.55 4.78
CA GLY A 35 7.58 6.79 4.32
C GLY A 35 8.98 7.00 4.91
N VAL A 36 9.16 6.73 6.21
CA VAL A 36 10.49 6.79 6.88
C VAL A 36 11.47 5.81 6.25
N ASP A 37 11.04 4.57 6.01
CA ASP A 37 11.88 3.54 5.41
C ASP A 37 12.27 3.90 3.97
N ALA A 38 11.36 4.49 3.19
CA ALA A 38 11.62 4.95 1.83
C ALA A 38 12.62 6.12 1.80
N ILE A 39 12.52 7.08 2.72
CA ILE A 39 13.46 8.19 2.88
C ILE A 39 14.83 7.68 3.30
N GLN A 40 14.87 6.76 4.26
CA GLN A 40 16.10 6.14 4.73
C GLN A 40 16.80 5.39 3.59
N ALA A 41 16.05 4.63 2.78
CA ALA A 41 16.57 3.96 1.59
C ALA A 41 17.17 4.96 0.59
N ARG A 42 16.48 6.08 0.32
CA ARG A 42 16.98 7.13 -0.57
C ARG A 42 18.25 7.78 -0.05
N SER A 43 18.39 8.00 1.26
CA SER A 43 19.58 8.64 1.85
C SER A 43 20.89 7.87 1.59
N TYR A 44 20.83 6.56 1.34
CA TYR A 44 22.01 5.77 0.95
C TYR A 44 22.45 6.04 -0.50
N LEU A 45 21.53 6.52 -1.34
CA LEU A 45 21.77 6.88 -2.75
C LEU A 45 22.04 8.38 -2.91
N GLU A 46 21.32 9.21 -2.16
CA GLU A 46 21.34 10.67 -2.18
C GLU A 46 21.43 11.20 -0.73
N PRO A 47 22.64 11.26 -0.13
CA PRO A 47 22.83 11.64 1.28
C PRO A 47 22.40 13.07 1.61
N GLU A 48 22.34 13.95 0.61
CA GLU A 48 21.89 15.34 0.74
C GLU A 48 20.36 15.49 0.79
N ASN A 49 19.60 14.43 0.54
CA ASN A 49 18.14 14.47 0.62
C ASN A 49 17.70 14.60 2.09
N GLU A 50 17.10 15.73 2.45
CA GLU A 50 16.69 16.00 3.84
C GLU A 50 15.53 15.10 4.32
N GLY A 51 14.79 14.48 3.41
CA GLY A 51 13.64 13.64 3.73
C GLY A 51 12.42 14.45 4.16
N GLU A 52 11.30 14.23 3.51
CA GLU A 52 10.05 14.96 3.79
C GLU A 52 8.85 14.01 3.69
N ILE A 53 7.94 14.16 4.65
CA ILE A 53 6.62 13.53 4.63
C ILE A 53 5.59 14.65 4.74
N HIS A 54 4.70 14.73 3.75
CA HIS A 54 3.59 15.67 3.70
C HIS A 54 2.26 14.95 3.90
N LEU A 55 1.42 15.53 4.77
CA LEU A 55 0.07 15.07 5.04
C LEU A 55 -0.92 16.16 4.64
N GLU A 56 -1.83 15.83 3.73
CA GLU A 56 -2.91 16.73 3.32
C GLU A 56 -4.27 16.08 3.60
N ILE A 57 -5.18 16.84 4.21
CA ILE A 57 -6.58 16.42 4.38
C ILE A 57 -7.44 17.24 3.43
N ILE A 58 -8.03 16.57 2.45
CA ILE A 58 -9.04 17.16 1.57
C ILE A 58 -10.42 16.90 2.19
N PRO A 59 -11.15 17.95 2.62
CA PRO A 59 -12.50 17.79 3.12
C PRO A 59 -13.42 17.21 2.05
N GLY A 60 -14.28 16.26 2.46
CA GLY A 60 -15.32 15.75 1.58
C GLY A 60 -16.33 16.84 1.20
N LYS A 61 -16.82 16.80 -0.04
CA LYS A 61 -17.92 17.66 -0.53
C LYS A 61 -19.11 16.79 -0.94
N ASP A 62 -20.32 17.31 -0.78
CA ASP A 62 -21.55 16.69 -1.27
C ASP A 62 -21.74 15.22 -0.84
N GLY A 63 -21.48 14.92 0.43
CA GLY A 63 -21.66 13.57 1.00
C GLY A 63 -20.51 12.59 0.74
N THR A 64 -19.41 13.03 0.11
CA THR A 64 -18.19 12.22 0.00
C THR A 64 -17.41 12.21 1.33
N PRO A 65 -16.73 11.11 1.67
CA PRO A 65 -15.84 11.08 2.81
C PRO A 65 -14.61 11.98 2.58
N PRO A 66 -13.99 12.51 3.64
CA PRO A 66 -12.72 13.22 3.53
C PRO A 66 -11.60 12.27 3.07
N THR A 67 -10.62 12.82 2.36
CA THR A 67 -9.44 12.09 1.87
C THR A 67 -8.21 12.55 2.61
N LEU A 68 -7.45 11.61 3.17
CA LEU A 68 -6.09 11.84 3.67
C LEU A 68 -5.10 11.44 2.56
N ILE A 69 -4.26 12.37 2.16
CA ILE A 69 -3.14 12.15 1.23
C ILE A 69 -1.85 12.11 2.05
N PHE A 70 -1.04 11.10 1.78
CA PHE A 70 0.27 10.90 2.37
C PHE A 70 1.29 10.89 1.24
N THR A 71 2.27 11.78 1.29
CA THR A 71 3.32 11.89 0.29
C THR A 71 4.67 11.92 0.98
N ASP A 72 5.58 11.04 0.59
CA ASP A 72 7.00 11.11 0.96
C ASP A 72 7.87 11.43 -0.26
N ASN A 73 9.08 11.91 -0.01
CA ASN A 73 10.12 12.08 -1.04
C ASN A 73 11.19 10.97 -0.96
N GLY A 74 10.81 9.77 -0.54
CA GLY A 74 11.70 8.63 -0.45
C GLY A 74 12.08 8.04 -1.81
N VAL A 75 12.62 6.82 -1.78
CA VAL A 75 13.16 6.14 -2.97
C VAL A 75 12.08 5.80 -4.02
N GLY A 76 10.82 5.75 -3.58
CA GLY A 76 9.68 5.40 -4.45
C GLY A 76 9.74 3.97 -4.96
N LEU A 77 8.90 3.67 -5.95
CA LEU A 77 8.88 2.38 -6.66
C LEU A 77 8.79 2.64 -8.15
N VAL A 78 9.49 1.83 -8.95
CA VAL A 78 9.31 1.80 -10.39
C VAL A 78 8.13 0.90 -10.77
N GLU A 79 7.60 1.10 -11.98
CA GLU A 79 6.42 0.37 -12.48
C GLU A 79 6.55 -1.16 -12.34
N SER A 80 7.73 -1.72 -12.61
CA SER A 80 7.96 -3.16 -12.49
C SER A 80 7.83 -3.67 -11.05
N GLU A 81 8.29 -2.91 -10.07
CA GLU A 81 8.21 -3.26 -8.65
C GLU A 81 6.75 -3.23 -8.17
N ILE A 82 5.97 -2.26 -8.65
CA ILE A 82 4.53 -2.19 -8.39
C ILE A 82 3.83 -3.44 -8.93
N HIS A 83 4.16 -3.85 -10.16
CA HIS A 83 3.58 -5.06 -10.75
C HIS A 83 3.92 -6.33 -9.95
N GLU A 84 5.17 -6.48 -9.53
CA GLU A 84 5.63 -7.63 -8.73
C GLU A 84 4.96 -7.67 -7.35
N PHE A 85 4.87 -6.51 -6.68
CA PHE A 85 4.19 -6.38 -5.40
C PHE A 85 2.72 -6.80 -5.50
N LEU A 86 1.99 -6.27 -6.49
CA LEU A 86 0.58 -6.60 -6.71
C LEU A 86 0.36 -8.06 -7.10
N ALA A 87 1.27 -8.64 -7.90
CA ALA A 87 1.21 -10.06 -8.24
C ALA A 87 1.42 -10.95 -7.00
N THR A 88 2.37 -10.60 -6.13
CA THR A 88 2.69 -11.35 -4.91
C THR A 88 1.52 -11.36 -3.94
N ILE A 89 0.89 -10.20 -3.70
CA ILE A 89 -0.30 -10.15 -2.85
C ILE A 89 -1.48 -10.92 -3.47
N GLY A 90 -1.69 -10.81 -4.79
CA GLY A 90 -2.73 -11.61 -5.46
C GLY A 90 -2.53 -13.13 -5.32
N GLN A 91 -1.28 -13.60 -5.27
CA GLN A 91 -0.96 -15.01 -5.03
C GLN A 91 -1.15 -15.43 -3.56
N SER A 92 -0.94 -14.55 -2.59
CA SER A 92 -1.16 -14.88 -1.18
C SER A 92 -2.66 -15.00 -0.86
N SER A 93 -3.51 -14.14 -1.44
CA SER A 93 -4.96 -14.22 -1.30
C SER A 93 -5.55 -15.55 -1.82
N LYS A 94 -5.03 -16.07 -2.94
CA LYS A 94 -5.52 -17.33 -3.53
C LYS A 94 -5.16 -18.57 -2.70
N ARG A 95 -4.11 -18.50 -1.87
CA ARG A 95 -3.70 -19.59 -0.97
C ARG A 95 -4.57 -19.70 0.29
N GLY A 96 -5.26 -18.62 0.68
CA GLY A 96 -6.17 -18.62 1.83
C GLY A 96 -7.50 -19.34 1.58
N GLU A 97 -7.95 -19.46 0.32
CA GLU A 97 -9.23 -20.11 -0.03
C GLU A 97 -9.14 -21.65 -0.19
N PHE A 98 -7.97 -22.26 -0.01
CA PHE A 98 -7.81 -23.72 -0.11
C PHE A 98 -7.71 -24.38 1.26
N GLN A 99 -8.84 -24.49 1.96
CA GLN A 99 -9.09 -25.61 2.87
C GLN A 99 -10.58 -25.74 3.21
N SER A 100 -11.24 -26.66 2.52
CA SER A 100 -12.29 -27.49 3.11
C SER A 100 -12.28 -28.83 2.35
N PRO A 101 -11.80 -29.93 2.96
CA PRO A 101 -12.04 -31.25 2.41
C PRO A 101 -13.54 -31.50 2.50
N LYS A 102 -14.19 -31.74 1.36
CA LYS A 102 -15.57 -32.21 1.33
C LYS A 102 -15.61 -33.61 1.92
N GLY A 103 -16.18 -33.74 3.12
CA GLY A 103 -16.75 -34.97 3.66
C GLY A 103 -18.24 -35.00 3.40
#